data_AF-A0A4Q3D6E3-F1
#
_entry.id   AF-A0A4Q3D6E3-F1
#
_cell.length_a   1.000
_cell.length_b   1.000
_cell.length_c   1.000
_cell.angle_alpha   90.00
_cell.angle_beta   90.00
_cell.angle_gamma   90.00
#
_symmetry.space_group_name_H-M   'P 1'
#
loop_
_entity.id
_entity.type
_entity.pdbx_description
1 polymer ?
#
loop_
_entity_poly.entity_id
_entity_poly.type
_entity_poly.pdbx_seq_one_letter_code
_entity_poly.pdbx_strand_id
1 'polypeptide(L)'
;MVGIAAAPDFTDWGFTMEQKMTLLQHGRLEQPSDYSEQPTVTTRAFWASGEANRMMVRPIEFDGPVRLLQGQKDKEVPWQRAGALAELFRSDAVQTVLVKDGDHRLSRDQDLALIVRALEDVIALCSSPSSS
;
A
#
# COMPACT_ATOMS: atom_id res chain seq x y z
N MET A 1 -8.70 8.58 -6.27
CA MET A 1 -8.10 7.87 -5.11
C MET A 1 -6.63 8.21 -5.01
N VAL A 2 -6.09 8.36 -3.80
CA VAL A 2 -4.65 8.52 -3.55
C VAL A 2 -4.19 7.40 -2.63
N GLY A 3 -3.21 6.61 -3.05
CA GLY A 3 -2.55 5.58 -2.25
C GLY A 3 -1.14 6.03 -1.87
N ILE A 4 -0.77 5.86 -0.60
CA ILE A 4 0.55 6.21 -0.05
C ILE A 4 1.12 4.93 0.55
N ALA A 5 2.30 4.51 0.09
CA ALA A 5 2.93 3.26 0.51
C ALA A 5 1.95 2.05 0.51
N ALA A 6 1.16 1.93 -0.56
CA ALA A 6 0.02 1.02 -0.59
C ALA A 6 0.46 -0.46 -0.51
N ALA A 7 -0.07 -1.17 0.50
CA ALA A 7 0.28 -2.56 0.80
C ALA A 7 -0.93 -3.49 0.97
N PRO A 8 -1.89 -3.53 0.01
CA PRO A 8 -3.13 -4.29 0.17
C PRO A 8 -2.91 -5.80 0.36
N ASP A 9 -1.78 -6.33 -0.13
CA ASP A 9 -1.44 -7.75 -0.11
C ASP A 9 -0.21 -8.03 0.78
N PHE A 10 -0.02 -7.28 1.87
CA PHE A 10 1.15 -7.45 2.76
C PHE A 10 1.27 -8.86 3.35
N THR A 11 0.17 -9.61 3.47
CA THR A 11 0.19 -11.00 3.98
C THR A 11 0.96 -11.98 3.08
N ASP A 12 1.16 -11.61 1.81
CA ASP A 12 1.95 -12.35 0.83
C ASP A 12 3.44 -12.34 1.17
N TRP A 13 4.00 -11.13 1.35
CA TRP A 13 5.44 -10.87 1.44
C TRP A 13 5.93 -10.42 2.82
N GLY A 14 5.04 -9.92 3.67
CA GLY A 14 5.34 -9.36 4.99
C GLY A 14 5.58 -10.43 6.08
N PHE A 15 5.42 -11.71 5.75
CA PHE A 15 5.65 -12.82 6.68
C PHE A 15 6.50 -13.92 6.04
N THR A 16 7.46 -14.43 6.80
CA THR A 16 8.18 -15.66 6.44
C THR A 16 7.28 -16.88 6.56
N MET A 17 7.67 -18.00 5.94
CA MET A 17 6.93 -19.26 6.08
C MET A 17 6.81 -19.70 7.55
N GLU A 18 7.88 -19.57 8.32
CA GLU A 18 7.89 -19.89 9.74
C GLU A 18 6.89 -19.03 10.53
N GLN A 19 6.84 -17.72 10.27
CA GLN A 19 5.88 -16.81 10.90
C GLN A 19 4.43 -17.17 10.56
N LYS A 20 4.15 -17.53 9.29
CA LYS A 20 2.83 -18.02 8.87
C LYS A 20 2.44 -19.29 9.63
N MET A 21 3.38 -20.24 9.78
CA MET A 21 3.14 -21.46 10.55
C MET A 21 2.89 -21.18 12.04
N THR A 22 3.64 -20.27 12.65
CA THR A 22 3.42 -19.82 14.03
C THR A 22 2.02 -19.24 14.22
N LEU A 23 1.56 -18.38 13.30
CA LEU A 23 0.20 -17.83 13.33
C LEU A 23 -0.86 -18.94 13.22
N LEU A 24 -0.66 -19.93 12.34
CA LEU A 24 -1.59 -21.04 12.15
C LEU A 24 -1.67 -21.95 13.39
N GLN A 25 -0.53 -22.28 13.99
CA GLN A 25 -0.41 -23.22 15.11
C GLN A 25 -0.76 -22.59 16.46
N HIS A 26 -0.24 -21.39 16.73
CA HIS A 26 -0.32 -20.75 18.05
C HIS A 26 -1.32 -19.59 18.10
N GLY A 27 -1.85 -19.16 16.95
CA GLY A 27 -2.87 -18.10 16.88
C GLY A 27 -2.33 -16.68 17.05
N ARG A 28 -1.04 -16.52 17.36
CA ARG A 28 -0.40 -15.24 17.67
C ARG A 28 1.09 -15.28 17.31
N LEU A 29 1.60 -14.15 16.82
CA LEU A 29 3.01 -13.92 16.54
C LEU A 29 3.42 -12.59 17.18
N GLU A 30 4.55 -12.58 17.88
CA GLU A 30 5.13 -11.38 18.48
C GLU A 30 6.44 -11.05 17.77
N GLN A 31 6.59 -9.79 17.35
CA GLN A 31 7.78 -9.31 16.67
C GLN A 31 8.31 -8.07 17.39
N PRO A 32 9.64 -7.84 17.41
CA PRO A 32 10.19 -6.58 17.88
C PRO A 32 9.51 -5.40 17.16
N SER A 33 9.16 -4.38 17.92
CA SER A 33 8.57 -3.15 17.38
C SER A 33 9.65 -2.08 17.26
N ASP A 34 9.69 -1.39 16.12
CA ASP A 34 10.55 -0.22 15.93
C ASP A 34 9.99 1.03 16.61
N TYR A 35 8.75 0.98 17.10
CA TYR A 35 8.00 2.13 17.62
C TYR A 35 7.65 2.03 19.11
N SER A 36 7.88 0.88 19.74
CA SER A 36 7.51 0.64 21.14
C SER A 36 8.42 -0.39 21.80
N GLU A 37 8.57 -0.29 23.13
CA GLU A 37 9.27 -1.32 23.92
C GLU A 37 8.50 -2.65 23.96
N GLN A 38 7.18 -2.60 23.79
CA GLN A 38 6.35 -3.80 23.66
C GLN A 38 6.43 -4.35 22.23
N PRO A 39 6.40 -5.68 22.05
CA PRO A 39 6.42 -6.29 20.73
C PRO A 39 5.12 -5.96 19.96
N THR A 40 5.24 -5.84 18.64
CA THR A 40 4.08 -5.83 17.75
C THR A 40 3.46 -7.22 17.73
N VAL A 41 2.15 -7.26 17.96
CA VAL A 41 1.39 -8.50 18.00
C VAL A 41 0.56 -8.64 16.75
N THR A 42 0.80 -9.72 16.02
CA THR A 42 -0.08 -10.16 14.93
C THR A 42 -0.91 -11.34 15.40
N THR A 43 -2.23 -11.28 15.22
CA THR A 43 -3.13 -12.41 15.53
C THR A 43 -3.48 -13.18 14.26
N ARG A 44 -3.80 -14.47 14.40
CA ARG A 44 -4.30 -15.29 13.28
C ARG A 44 -5.55 -14.71 12.65
N ALA A 45 -6.44 -14.12 13.44
CA ALA A 45 -7.66 -13.49 12.92
C ALA A 45 -7.34 -12.29 12.02
N PHE A 46 -6.41 -11.43 12.44
CA PHE A 46 -5.94 -10.31 11.62
C PHE A 46 -5.27 -10.79 10.33
N TRP A 47 -4.35 -11.75 10.43
CA TRP A 47 -3.65 -12.29 9.26
C TRP A 47 -4.61 -12.98 8.27
N ALA A 48 -5.54 -13.82 8.76
CA ALA A 48 -6.54 -14.47 7.94
C ALA A 48 -7.50 -13.47 7.27
N SER A 49 -7.83 -12.37 7.97
CA SER A 49 -8.57 -11.26 7.36
C SER A 49 -7.80 -10.61 6.23
N GLY A 50 -6.49 -10.40 6.37
CA GLY A 50 -5.64 -9.89 5.29
C GLY A 50 -5.63 -10.83 4.09
N GLU A 51 -5.42 -12.14 4.30
CA GLU A 51 -5.45 -13.15 3.23
C GLU A 51 -6.80 -13.19 2.49
N ALA A 52 -7.92 -13.05 3.22
CA ALA A 52 -9.26 -13.03 2.62
C ALA A 52 -9.56 -11.76 1.81
N ASN A 53 -8.81 -10.67 2.03
CA ASN A 53 -9.04 -9.36 1.41
C ASN A 53 -7.93 -8.95 0.44
N ARG A 54 -7.16 -9.92 -0.09
CA ARG A 54 -6.15 -9.66 -1.11
C ARG A 54 -6.77 -9.03 -2.36
N MET A 55 -6.15 -7.96 -2.83
CA MET A 55 -6.57 -7.18 -3.99
C MET A 55 -5.72 -7.48 -5.22
N MET A 56 -4.47 -7.91 -5.04
CA MET A 56 -3.52 -8.07 -6.16
C MET A 56 -3.61 -9.44 -6.87
N VAL A 57 -4.75 -10.12 -6.76
CA VAL A 57 -4.99 -11.45 -7.36
C VAL A 57 -5.88 -11.41 -8.61
N ARG A 58 -6.46 -10.23 -8.92
CA ARG A 58 -7.35 -10.01 -10.06
C ARG A 58 -7.39 -8.52 -10.43
N PRO A 59 -7.92 -8.15 -11.61
CA PRO A 59 -8.15 -6.75 -11.94
C PRO A 59 -9.02 -6.02 -10.91
N ILE A 60 -8.70 -4.74 -10.69
CA ILE A 60 -9.40 -3.82 -9.82
C ILE A 60 -10.34 -2.99 -10.71
N GLU A 61 -11.63 -3.30 -10.60
CA GLU A 61 -12.73 -2.72 -11.37
C GLU A 61 -13.07 -1.28 -10.90
N PHE A 62 -12.10 -0.37 -10.96
CA PHE A 62 -12.23 1.04 -10.62
C PHE A 62 -11.82 1.91 -11.81
N ASP A 63 -12.73 2.78 -12.27
CA ASP A 63 -12.53 3.67 -13.43
C ASP A 63 -12.06 5.08 -13.07
N GLY A 64 -12.05 5.42 -11.78
CA GLY A 64 -11.67 6.76 -11.35
C GLY A 64 -10.16 7.02 -11.47
N PRO A 65 -9.72 8.28 -11.28
CA PRO A 65 -8.31 8.61 -11.26
C PRO A 65 -7.62 8.02 -10.02
N VAL A 66 -6.41 7.50 -10.19
CA VAL A 66 -5.58 6.91 -9.13
C VAL A 66 -4.18 7.54 -9.12
N ARG A 67 -3.70 7.92 -7.94
CA ARG A 67 -2.30 8.31 -7.72
C ARG A 67 -1.69 7.38 -6.67
N LEU A 68 -0.62 6.68 -7.02
CA LEU A 68 0.14 5.83 -6.10
C LEU A 68 1.48 6.50 -5.80
N LEU A 69 1.74 6.85 -4.55
CA LEU A 69 2.95 7.50 -4.09
C LEU A 69 3.77 6.52 -3.26
N GLN A 70 5.04 6.32 -3.61
CA GLN A 70 5.88 5.31 -2.97
C GLN A 70 7.33 5.79 -2.83
N GLY A 71 7.89 5.68 -1.63
CA GLY A 71 9.32 5.86 -1.38
C GLY A 71 10.13 4.64 -1.83
N GLN A 72 11.28 4.85 -2.48
CA GLN A 72 12.19 3.76 -2.86
C GLN A 72 13.11 3.32 -1.72
N LYS A 73 13.20 4.10 -0.63
CA LYS A 73 13.85 3.69 0.63
C LYS A 73 12.86 3.16 1.67
N ASP A 74 11.63 2.90 1.25
CA ASP A 74 10.66 2.19 2.07
C ASP A 74 11.19 0.78 2.41
N LYS A 75 11.34 0.53 3.70
CA LYS A 75 11.80 -0.77 4.24
C LYS A 75 10.63 -1.67 4.61
N GLU A 76 9.43 -1.10 4.69
CA GLU A 76 8.21 -1.79 5.08
C GLU A 76 7.52 -2.33 3.84
N VAL A 77 7.38 -1.55 2.77
CA VAL A 77 6.71 -1.97 1.53
C VAL A 77 7.70 -1.94 0.35
N PRO A 78 7.95 -3.09 -0.32
CA PRO A 78 8.80 -3.12 -1.51
C PRO A 78 8.23 -2.22 -2.61
N TRP A 79 8.97 -1.19 -3.00
CA TRP A 79 8.44 -0.13 -3.86
C TRP A 79 7.93 -0.62 -5.23
N GLN A 80 8.43 -1.75 -5.73
CA GLN A 80 8.00 -2.39 -6.96
C GLN A 80 6.51 -2.78 -6.93
N ARG A 81 5.95 -3.01 -5.73
CA ARG A 81 4.52 -3.32 -5.54
C ARG A 81 3.63 -2.19 -6.01
N ALA A 82 4.06 -0.93 -5.94
CA ALA A 82 3.28 0.21 -6.43
C ALA A 82 3.04 0.15 -7.95
N GLY A 83 4.06 -0.27 -8.73
CA GLY A 83 3.92 -0.49 -10.17
C GLY A 83 3.00 -1.66 -10.48
N ALA A 84 3.23 -2.80 -9.82
CA ALA A 84 2.38 -3.99 -9.99
C ALA A 84 0.91 -3.72 -9.59
N LEU A 85 0.66 -2.88 -8.59
CA LEU A 85 -0.69 -2.47 -8.21
C LEU A 85 -1.33 -1.57 -9.27
N ALA A 86 -0.55 -0.67 -9.89
CA ALA A 86 -1.04 0.19 -10.96
C ALA A 86 -1.55 -0.61 -12.17
N GLU A 87 -0.84 -1.67 -12.56
CA GLU A 87 -1.19 -2.55 -13.68
C GLU A 87 -2.55 -3.27 -13.52
N LEU A 88 -3.06 -3.37 -12.29
CA LEU A 88 -4.30 -4.08 -12.01
C LEU A 88 -5.54 -3.20 -12.13
N PHE A 89 -5.41 -1.87 -12.11
CA PHE A 89 -6.57 -0.99 -12.24
C PHE A 89 -7.11 -1.01 -13.67
N ARG A 90 -8.44 -1.08 -13.79
CA ARG A 90 -9.13 -0.95 -15.08
C ARG A 90 -9.03 0.46 -15.66
N SER A 91 -8.97 1.48 -14.81
CA SER A 91 -8.82 2.89 -15.20
C SER A 91 -7.53 3.15 -15.95
N ASP A 92 -7.61 3.91 -17.05
CA ASP A 92 -6.43 4.48 -17.72
C ASP A 92 -5.86 5.71 -16.99
N ALA A 93 -6.60 6.29 -16.03
CA ALA A 93 -6.22 7.50 -15.30
C ALA A 93 -5.36 7.20 -14.06
N VAL A 94 -4.42 6.28 -14.19
CA VAL A 94 -3.55 5.80 -13.09
C VAL A 94 -2.13 6.35 -13.27
N GLN A 95 -1.56 6.90 -12.20
CA GLN A 95 -0.16 7.31 -12.19
C GLN A 95 0.53 6.81 -10.91
N THR A 96 1.78 6.37 -11.08
CA THR A 96 2.66 5.96 -9.97
C THR A 96 3.85 6.92 -9.89
N VAL A 97 4.10 7.48 -8.71
CA VAL A 97 5.23 8.35 -8.43
C VAL A 97 6.16 7.65 -7.45
N LEU A 98 7.41 7.48 -7.87
CA LEU A 98 8.47 6.88 -7.06
C LEU A 98 9.42 7.97 -6.55
N VAL A 99 9.51 8.13 -5.23
CA VAL A 99 10.41 9.10 -4.57
C VAL A 99 11.69 8.37 -4.20
N LYS A 100 12.78 8.63 -4.93
CA LYS A 100 14.05 7.87 -4.83
C LYS A 100 14.62 7.82 -3.42
N ASP A 101 14.50 8.90 -2.66
CA ASP A 101 15.00 9.01 -1.29
C ASP A 101 13.88 8.97 -0.23
N GLY A 102 12.63 8.78 -0.64
CA GLY A 102 11.49 8.71 0.25
C GLY A 102 11.45 7.40 1.02
N ASP A 103 11.08 7.47 2.29
CA ASP A 103 10.85 6.33 3.17
C ASP A 103 9.37 5.88 3.13
N HIS A 104 8.98 4.99 4.05
CA HIS A 104 7.61 4.49 4.16
C HIS A 104 6.58 5.59 4.44
N ARG A 105 6.97 6.61 5.21
CA ARG A 105 6.03 7.59 5.75
C ARG A 105 5.74 8.72 4.78
N LEU A 106 6.68 9.04 3.89
CA LEU A 106 6.59 10.16 2.95
C LEU A 106 6.10 11.44 3.66
N SER A 107 6.77 11.79 4.76
CA SER A 107 6.30 12.83 5.69
C SER A 107 7.19 14.07 5.78
N ARG A 108 8.23 14.20 4.94
CA ARG A 108 9.01 15.44 4.84
C ARG A 108 8.18 16.50 4.12
N ASP A 109 8.51 17.78 4.28
CA ASP A 109 7.75 18.88 3.67
C ASP A 109 7.51 18.70 2.16
N GLN A 110 8.53 18.26 1.43
CA GLN A 110 8.44 17.96 -0.01
C GLN A 110 7.53 16.76 -0.34
N ASP A 111 7.48 15.75 0.54
CA ASP A 111 6.65 14.57 0.37
C ASP A 111 5.18 14.92 0.67
N LEU A 112 4.93 15.72 1.72
CA LEU A 112 3.60 16.25 2.04
C LEU A 112 3.08 17.14 0.91
N ALA A 113 3.94 18.00 0.34
CA ALA A 113 3.58 18.80 -0.82
C ALA A 113 3.23 17.93 -2.05
N LEU A 114 3.93 16.81 -2.25
CA LEU A 114 3.59 15.83 -3.29
C LEU A 114 2.22 15.18 -3.04
N ILE A 115 1.92 14.80 -1.79
CA ILE A 115 0.62 14.23 -1.41
C ILE A 115 -0.52 15.21 -1.70
N VAL A 116 -0.35 16.48 -1.34
CA VAL A 116 -1.35 17.54 -1.61
C VAL A 116 -1.58 17.70 -3.11
N ARG A 117 -0.51 17.75 -3.92
CA ARG A 117 -0.64 17.85 -5.39
C ARG A 117 -1.37 16.65 -5.98
N ALA A 118 -1.08 15.44 -5.51
CA ALA A 118 -1.77 14.23 -5.96
C ALA A 118 -3.27 14.27 -5.62
N LEU A 119 -3.63 14.83 -4.47
CA LEU A 119 -5.03 15.03 -4.09
C LEU A 119 -5.73 16.06 -4.98
N GLU A 120 -5.11 17.21 -5.20
CA GLU A 120 -5.63 18.28 -6.07
C GLU A 120 -5.89 17.75 -7.49
N ASP A 121 -4.94 17.00 -8.04
CA ASP A 121 -5.05 16.41 -9.38
C ASP A 121 -6.19 15.38 -9.48
N VAL A 122 -6.35 14.51 -8.48
CA VAL A 122 -7.49 13.58 -8.39
C VAL A 122 -8.82 14.33 -8.30
N ILE A 123 -8.91 15.38 -7.50
CA ILE A 123 -10.13 16.20 -7.35
C ILE A 123 -10.47 16.88 -8.68
N ALA A 124 -9.49 17.46 -9.37
CA ALA A 124 -9.68 18.10 -10.65
C ALA A 124 -10.20 17.12 -11.71
N LEU A 125 -9.63 15.92 -11.79
CA LEU A 125 -10.07 14.89 -12.73
C LEU A 125 -11.47 14.36 -12.44
N CYS A 126 -11.85 14.24 -11.17
CA CYS A 126 -13.23 13.89 -10.80
C CYS A 126 -14.25 14.99 -11.12
N SER A 127 -13.82 16.25 -11.17
CA SER A 127 -14.69 17.41 -11.40
C SER A 127 -14.82 17.79 -12.87
N SER A 128 -14.01 17.18 -13.74
CA SER A 128 -14.02 17.44 -15.18
C SER A 128 -15.14 16.62 -15.83
N PRO A 129 -16.08 17.22 -16.58
CA PRO A 129 -17.07 16.44 -17.31
C PRO A 129 -16.35 15.55 -18.32
N SER A 130 -16.71 14.26 -18.33
CA SER A 130 -16.20 13.29 -19.29
C SER A 130 -16.45 13.81 -20.71
N SER A 131 -15.39 14.25 -21.37
CA SER A 131 -15.45 14.61 -22.78
C SER A 131 -15.71 13.33 -23.55
N SER A 132 -16.93 13.22 -24.10
CA SER A 132 -17.40 12.11 -24.93
C SER A 132 -16.80 12.15 -26.33
#